data_AF-B0RAN0-F1
#
_entry.id   AF-B0RAN0-F1
#
_cell.length_a   1.000
_cell.length_b   1.000
_cell.length_c   1.000
_cell.angle_alpha   90.00
_cell.angle_beta   90.00
_cell.angle_gamma   90.00
#
_symmetry.space_group_name_H-M   'P 1'
#
loop_
_entity.id
_entity.type
_entity.pdbx_description
1 polymer ?
#
loop_
_entity_poly.entity_id
_entity_poly.type
_entity_poly.pdbx_seq_one_letter_code
_entity_poly.pdbx_strand_id
1 'polypeptide(L)'
;MLDQMVRDYTESIREAESAVAQTIGNLRMIEDDHREDVQAAQDWGRKALAASQKADEYRGAGNTPNADKFDALARVALQRQMQSESEAKGAEPTIASQTEVVEKLKQGLDTMRGKLQQLSSKRDELNARQKTVQAQSQVQDAMKSIDIMDPTSEVSRFEQKIRREEARVRGAEELQASSLDAQFEELEDLGELTEVEARLAALKSGGSAPKQVTSGE
;
A
#
# COMPACT_ATOMS: atom_id res chain seq x y z
N MET A 1 1.18 5.95 -2.15
CA MET A 1 0.29 6.08 -0.96
C MET A 1 1.07 5.94 0.34
N LEU A 2 1.84 4.86 0.55
CA LEU A 2 2.65 4.69 1.78
C LEU A 2 3.68 5.81 2.00
N ASP A 3 4.32 6.29 0.93
CA ASP A 3 5.22 7.45 1.02
C ASP A 3 4.51 8.74 1.42
N GLN A 4 3.23 8.88 1.08
CA GLN A 4 2.43 10.03 1.50
C GLN A 4 2.09 9.92 2.98
N MET A 5 1.64 8.75 3.44
CA MET A 5 1.36 8.50 4.86
C MET A 5 2.58 8.74 5.76
N VAL A 6 3.78 8.29 5.35
CA VAL A 6 5.02 8.55 6.10
C VAL A 6 5.32 10.05 6.16
N ARG A 7 5.11 10.78 5.05
CA ARG A 7 5.31 12.24 5.01
C ARG A 7 4.32 12.97 5.90
N ASP A 8 3.02 12.67 5.78
CA ASP A 8 1.97 13.29 6.59
C ASP A 8 2.20 13.03 8.09
N TYR A 9 2.57 11.79 8.44
CA TYR A 9 2.85 11.43 9.84
C TYR A 9 4.13 12.11 10.37
N THR A 10 5.15 12.28 9.52
CA THR A 10 6.34 13.07 9.87
C THR A 10 5.97 14.52 10.14
N GLU A 11 5.07 15.10 9.34
CA GLU A 11 4.63 16.48 9.54
C GLU A 11 3.81 16.64 10.82
N SER A 12 2.88 15.71 11.12
CA SER A 12 2.17 15.70 12.39
C SER A 12 3.10 15.58 13.61
N ILE A 13 4.23 14.85 13.47
CA ILE A 13 5.26 14.78 14.52
C ILE A 13 5.94 16.14 14.70
N ARG A 14 6.26 16.86 13.62
CA ARG A 14 6.85 18.21 13.73
C ARG A 14 5.91 19.22 14.38
N GLU A 15 4.63 19.18 14.02
CA GLU A 15 3.61 20.02 14.65
C GLU A 15 3.49 19.71 16.15
N ALA A 16 3.47 18.43 16.51
CA ALA A 16 3.49 18.00 17.90
C ALA A 16 4.77 18.46 18.62
N GLU A 17 5.95 18.32 18.02
CA GLU A 17 7.22 18.81 18.57
C GLU A 17 7.17 20.30 18.89
N SER A 18 6.63 21.11 17.98
CA SER A 18 6.48 22.55 18.19
C SER A 18 5.54 22.86 19.36
N ALA A 19 4.40 22.17 19.45
CA ALA A 19 3.44 22.36 20.54
C ALA A 19 4.05 21.95 21.89
N VAL A 20 4.75 20.81 21.95
CA VAL A 20 5.43 20.34 23.16
C VAL A 20 6.54 21.30 23.58
N ALA A 21 7.32 21.83 22.64
CA ALA A 21 8.35 22.82 22.92
C ALA A 21 7.76 24.10 23.54
N GLN A 22 6.62 24.58 23.03
CA GLN A 22 5.91 25.72 23.60
C GLN A 22 5.44 25.45 25.04
N THR A 23 4.86 24.28 25.30
CA THR A 23 4.44 23.90 26.66
C THR A 23 5.63 23.80 27.62
N ILE A 24 6.75 23.22 27.18
CA ILE A 24 7.99 23.17 27.96
C ILE A 24 8.50 24.59 28.25
N GLY A 25 8.49 25.48 27.25
CA GLY A 25 8.88 26.88 27.44
C GLY A 25 8.03 27.58 28.50
N ASN A 26 6.71 27.39 28.46
CA ASN A 26 5.80 27.94 29.47
C ASN A 26 6.07 27.39 30.87
N LEU A 27 6.35 26.09 31.01
CA LEU A 27 6.73 25.49 32.28
C LEU A 27 8.03 26.11 32.82
N ARG A 28 9.05 26.27 31.97
CA ARG A 28 10.34 26.87 32.37
C ARG A 28 10.20 28.30 32.86
N MET A 29 9.34 29.10 32.22
CA MET A 29 9.06 30.47 32.69
C MET A 29 8.47 30.45 34.11
N ILE A 30 7.47 29.60 34.38
CA ILE A 30 6.84 29.53 35.71
C ILE A 30 7.82 29.00 36.77
N GLU A 31 8.66 28.03 36.43
CA GLU A 31 9.71 27.54 37.34
C GLU A 31 10.78 28.60 37.63
N ASP A 32 11.12 29.42 36.64
CA ASP A 32 12.05 30.53 36.80
C ASP A 32 11.44 31.62 37.70
N ASP A 33 10.19 32.01 37.47
CA ASP A 33 9.43 32.95 38.34
C ASP A 33 9.38 32.43 39.78
N HIS A 34 9.02 31.15 39.98
CA HIS A 34 9.02 30.52 41.30
C HIS A 34 10.40 30.57 41.97
N ARG A 35 11.47 30.33 41.21
CA ARG A 35 12.84 30.40 41.74
C ARG A 35 13.20 31.83 42.14
N GLU A 36 12.77 32.84 41.38
CA GLU A 36 12.94 34.25 41.73
C GLU A 36 12.19 34.60 43.02
N ASP A 37 10.95 34.15 43.19
CA ASP A 37 10.16 34.37 44.41
C ASP A 37 10.82 33.74 45.65
N VAL A 38 11.33 32.52 45.52
CA VAL A 38 12.08 31.85 46.60
C VAL A 38 13.34 32.64 46.97
N GLN A 39 14.07 33.16 45.99
CA GLN A 39 15.24 34.00 46.24
C GLN A 39 14.86 35.34 46.88
N ALA A 40 13.80 35.97 46.39
CA ALA A 40 13.27 37.22 46.93
C ALA A 40 12.84 37.07 48.39
N ALA A 41 12.15 35.97 48.74
CA ALA A 41 11.81 35.63 50.11
C ALA A 41 13.05 35.56 51.02
N GLN A 42 14.10 34.87 50.57
CA GLN A 42 15.36 34.77 51.33
C GLN A 42 16.04 36.14 51.48
N ASP A 43 16.06 36.96 50.44
CA ASP A 43 16.62 38.30 50.46
C ASP A 43 15.88 39.23 51.43
N TRP A 44 14.55 39.20 51.40
CA TRP A 44 13.72 39.98 52.31
C TRP A 44 13.88 39.49 53.76
N GLY A 45 14.01 38.19 53.99
CA GLY A 45 14.33 37.64 55.31
C GLY A 45 15.70 38.12 55.84
N ARG A 46 16.74 38.14 54.99
CA ARG A 46 18.05 38.70 55.36
C ARG A 46 17.96 40.19 55.71
N LYS A 47 17.22 40.97 54.91
CA LYS A 47 17.00 42.41 55.16
C LYS A 47 16.21 42.64 56.44
N ALA A 48 15.20 41.83 56.72
CA ALA A 48 14.41 41.89 57.95
C ALA A 48 15.28 41.64 59.17
N LEU A 49 16.11 40.58 59.13
CA LEU A 49 17.03 40.24 60.22
C LEU A 49 18.04 41.38 60.48
N ALA A 50 18.67 41.90 59.42
CA ALA A 50 19.62 43.00 59.55
C ALA A 50 18.97 44.27 60.12
N ALA A 51 17.75 44.60 59.69
CA ALA A 51 17.00 45.74 60.21
C ALA A 51 16.64 45.54 61.69
N SER A 52 16.20 44.34 62.08
CA SER A 52 15.89 43.99 63.48
C SER A 52 17.13 44.12 64.38
N GLN A 53 18.27 43.56 63.96
CA GLN A 53 19.52 43.68 64.70
C GLN A 53 19.94 45.14 64.87
N LYS A 54 19.80 45.96 63.83
CA LYS A 54 20.11 47.38 63.90
C LYS A 54 19.16 48.15 64.84
N ALA A 55 17.88 47.77 64.88
CA ALA A 55 16.93 48.33 65.83
C ALA A 55 17.34 48.02 67.28
N ASP A 56 17.76 46.78 67.56
CA ASP A 56 18.25 46.35 68.87
C ASP A 56 19.51 47.12 69.29
N GLU A 57 20.45 47.35 68.37
CA GLU A 57 21.64 48.19 68.61
C GLU A 57 21.25 49.63 69.00
N TYR A 58 20.35 50.27 68.25
CA TYR A 58 19.88 51.62 68.57
C TYR A 58 19.15 51.68 69.90
N ARG A 59 18.37 50.64 70.23
CA ARG A 59 17.66 50.52 71.50
C ARG A 59 18.65 50.40 72.66
N GLY A 60 19.69 49.57 72.53
CA GLY A 60 20.78 49.44 73.50
C GLY A 60 21.58 50.73 73.70
N ALA A 61 21.71 51.55 72.64
CA ALA A 61 22.35 52.87 72.69
C ALA A 61 21.43 54.01 73.21
N GLY A 62 20.19 53.71 73.60
CA GLY A 62 19.22 54.71 74.06
C GLY A 62 18.61 55.59 72.96
N ASN A 63 18.82 55.25 71.68
CA ASN A 63 18.27 55.97 70.53
C ASN A 63 16.95 55.34 70.09
N THR A 64 15.89 55.58 70.88
CA THR A 64 14.56 55.04 70.63
C THR A 64 13.96 55.42 69.27
N PRO A 65 14.08 56.68 68.76
CA PRO A 65 13.49 57.02 67.46
C PRO A 65 14.09 56.21 66.29
N ASN A 66 15.41 55.94 66.32
CA ASN A 66 16.03 55.11 65.29
C ASN A 66 15.70 53.63 65.47
N ALA A 67 15.58 53.13 66.71
CA ALA A 67 15.13 51.77 66.96
C ALA A 67 13.75 51.52 66.32
N ASP A 68 12.78 52.39 66.59
CA ASP A 68 11.42 52.28 66.05
C ASP A 68 11.40 52.34 64.51
N LYS A 69 12.26 53.18 63.93
CA LYS A 69 12.40 53.27 62.47
C LYS A 69 12.90 51.94 61.87
N PHE A 70 13.91 51.32 62.45
CA PHE A 70 14.46 50.07 61.95
C PHE A 70 13.54 48.87 62.23
N ASP A 71 12.79 48.89 63.34
CA ASP A 71 11.71 47.92 63.59
C ASP A 71 10.60 48.02 62.53
N ALA A 72 10.22 49.24 62.12
CA ALA A 72 9.27 49.45 61.03
C ALA A 72 9.82 48.91 59.69
N LEU A 73 11.10 49.11 59.39
CA LEU A 73 11.75 48.54 58.20
C LEU A 73 11.77 47.00 58.23
N ALA A 74 12.04 46.41 59.39
CA ALA A 74 12.00 44.96 59.57
C ALA A 74 10.60 44.40 59.30
N ARG A 75 9.54 45.05 59.79
CA ARG A 75 8.15 44.66 59.51
C ARG A 75 7.80 44.72 58.02
N VAL A 76 8.20 45.79 57.33
CA VAL A 76 7.99 45.91 55.88
C VAL A 76 8.73 44.82 55.12
N ALA A 77 9.97 44.51 55.50
CA ALA A 77 10.75 43.45 54.89
C ALA A 77 10.09 42.07 55.12
N LEU A 78 9.61 41.78 56.33
CA LEU A 78 8.86 40.54 56.63
C LEU A 78 7.57 40.44 55.81
N GLN A 79 6.82 41.54 55.66
CA GLN A 79 5.61 41.54 54.82
C GLN A 79 5.93 41.19 53.37
N ARG A 80 7.04 41.70 52.82
CA ARG A 80 7.49 41.36 51.46
C ARG A 80 7.99 39.92 51.36
N GLN A 81 8.71 39.44 52.36
CA GLN A 81 9.10 38.03 52.44
C GLN A 81 7.87 37.13 52.38
N MET A 82 6.87 37.37 53.23
CA MET A 82 5.64 36.57 53.26
C MET A 82 4.87 36.60 51.95
N GLN A 83 4.87 37.74 51.25
CA GLN A 83 4.26 37.86 49.94
C GLN A 83 4.96 36.93 48.92
N SER A 84 6.29 37.01 48.81
CA SER A 84 7.05 36.15 47.90
C SER A 84 6.97 34.66 48.28
N GLU A 85 6.93 34.33 49.57
CA GLU A 85 6.70 32.94 50.03
C GLU A 85 5.31 32.44 49.60
N SER A 86 4.29 33.29 49.68
CA SER A 86 2.94 32.94 49.26
C SER A 86 2.84 32.79 47.74
N GLU A 87 3.54 33.61 46.96
CA GLU A 87 3.60 33.53 45.50
C GLU A 87 4.30 32.23 45.06
N ALA A 88 5.49 31.94 45.61
CA ALA A 88 6.20 30.70 45.37
C ALA A 88 5.32 29.47 45.70
N LYS A 89 4.74 29.43 46.91
CA LYS A 89 3.86 28.33 47.32
C LYS A 89 2.63 28.20 46.43
N GLY A 90 2.09 29.33 45.93
CA GLY A 90 0.96 29.35 45.01
C GLY A 90 1.28 28.75 43.65
N ALA A 91 2.53 28.84 43.20
CA ALA A 91 2.99 28.31 41.91
C ALA A 91 3.26 26.79 41.94
N GLU A 92 3.58 26.20 43.10
CA GLU A 92 3.95 24.77 43.23
C GLU A 92 2.92 23.80 42.59
N PRO A 93 1.59 23.92 42.81
CA PRO A 93 0.63 23.00 42.22
C PRO A 93 0.57 23.12 40.69
N THR A 94 0.72 24.34 40.17
CA THR A 94 0.73 24.61 38.74
C THR A 94 2.00 24.04 38.09
N ILE A 95 3.17 24.21 38.71
CA ILE A 95 4.42 23.59 38.25
C ILE A 95 4.30 22.06 38.24
N ALA A 96 3.78 21.47 39.32
CA ALA A 96 3.63 20.02 39.43
C ALA A 96 2.72 19.46 38.32
N SER A 97 1.54 20.06 38.12
CA SER A 97 0.60 19.64 37.08
C SER A 97 1.15 19.82 35.67
N GLN A 98 1.80 20.95 35.37
CA GLN A 98 2.39 21.18 34.06
C GLN A 98 3.60 20.27 33.79
N THR A 99 4.37 19.92 34.83
CA THR A 99 5.44 18.92 34.71
C THR A 99 4.90 17.56 34.29
N GLU A 100 3.79 17.11 34.89
CA GLU A 100 3.14 15.86 34.50
C GLU A 100 2.64 15.90 33.05
N VAL A 101 2.03 17.02 32.63
CA VAL A 101 1.58 17.21 31.25
C VAL A 101 2.76 17.16 30.27
N VAL A 102 3.86 17.85 30.58
CA VAL A 102 5.08 17.84 29.75
C VAL A 102 5.65 16.42 29.63
N GLU A 103 5.71 15.66 30.71
CA GLU A 103 6.20 14.28 30.66
C GLU A 103 5.30 13.37 29.82
N LYS A 104 3.97 13.48 29.95
CA LYS A 104 3.03 12.74 29.09
C LYS A 104 3.18 13.12 27.61
N LEU A 105 3.36 14.41 27.33
CA LEU A 105 3.56 14.90 25.97
C LEU A 105 4.86 14.38 25.35
N LYS A 106 5.97 14.37 26.11
CA LYS A 106 7.25 13.79 25.68
C LYS A 106 7.13 12.30 25.39
N GLN A 107 6.49 11.53 26.27
CA GLN A 107 6.25 10.10 26.07
C GLN A 107 5.36 9.83 24.84
N GLY A 108 4.32 10.65 24.64
CA GLY A 108 3.46 10.59 23.46
C GLY A 108 4.25 10.83 22.18
N LEU A 109 5.13 11.83 22.18
CA LEU A 109 5.99 12.15 21.05
C LEU A 109 6.98 11.02 20.72
N ASP A 110 7.60 10.42 21.73
CA ASP A 110 8.49 9.27 21.53
C ASP A 110 7.74 8.05 20.98
N THR A 111 6.50 7.84 21.43
CA THR A 111 5.61 6.82 20.87
C THR A 111 5.31 7.09 19.40
N MET A 112 5.04 8.34 19.03
CA MET A 112 4.81 8.71 17.63
C MET A 112 6.06 8.46 16.77
N ARG A 113 7.25 8.82 17.25
CA ARG A 113 8.52 8.52 16.57
C ARG A 113 8.73 7.03 16.36
N GLY A 114 8.44 6.21 17.37
CA GLY A 114 8.48 4.75 17.26
C GLY A 114 7.52 4.22 16.20
N LYS A 115 6.28 4.73 16.14
CA LYS A 115 5.31 4.38 15.09
C LYS A 115 5.76 4.81 13.70
N LEU A 116 6.39 5.98 13.55
CA LEU A 116 6.94 6.45 12.28
C LEU A 116 8.04 5.50 11.78
N GLN A 117 8.91 5.02 12.67
CA GLN A 117 9.94 4.05 12.33
C GLN A 117 9.32 2.75 11.83
N GLN A 118 8.32 2.21 12.53
CA GLN A 118 7.59 1.01 12.09
C GLN A 118 6.92 1.19 10.74
N LEU A 119 6.24 2.33 10.54
CA LEU A 119 5.58 2.66 9.27
C LEU A 119 6.58 2.78 8.12
N SER A 120 7.73 3.41 8.37
CA SER A 120 8.81 3.55 7.39
C SER A 120 9.40 2.20 6.98
N SER A 121 9.69 1.33 7.96
CA SER A 121 10.15 -0.04 7.69
C SER A 121 9.11 -0.83 6.88
N LYS A 122 7.82 -0.67 7.21
CA LYS A 122 6.75 -1.37 6.48
C LYS A 122 6.59 -0.87 5.05
N ARG A 123 6.72 0.44 4.83
CA ARG A 123 6.77 1.05 3.50
C ARG A 123 7.92 0.45 2.69
N ASP A 124 9.12 0.37 3.27
CA ASP A 124 10.29 -0.13 2.55
C ASP A 124 10.15 -1.61 2.16
N GLU A 125 9.61 -2.44 3.06
CA GLU A 125 9.28 -3.84 2.79
C GLU A 125 8.28 -3.97 1.62
N LEU A 126 7.19 -3.20 1.65
CA LEU A 126 6.14 -3.27 0.64
C LEU A 126 6.60 -2.73 -0.73
N ASN A 127 7.40 -1.66 -0.73
CA ASN A 127 8.01 -1.12 -1.95
C ASN A 127 8.98 -2.13 -2.58
N ALA A 128 9.79 -2.82 -1.77
CA ALA A 128 10.68 -3.88 -2.25
C ALA A 128 9.88 -5.04 -2.87
N ARG A 129 8.83 -5.52 -2.19
CA ARG A 129 7.94 -6.56 -2.72
C ARG A 129 7.28 -6.14 -4.03
N GLN A 130 6.78 -4.91 -4.12
CA GLN A 130 6.16 -4.39 -5.34
C GLN A 130 7.16 -4.41 -6.51
N LYS A 131 8.41 -3.97 -6.30
CA LYS A 131 9.46 -4.03 -7.32
C LYS A 131 9.77 -5.46 -7.77
N THR A 132 9.86 -6.40 -6.84
CA THR A 132 10.06 -7.82 -7.16
C THR A 132 8.92 -8.38 -8.00
N VAL A 133 7.67 -8.10 -7.63
CA VAL A 133 6.49 -8.54 -8.39
C VAL A 133 6.47 -7.92 -9.79
N GLN A 134 6.80 -6.64 -9.92
CA GLN A 134 6.90 -5.98 -11.23
C GLN A 134 7.98 -6.60 -12.11
N ALA A 135 9.16 -6.90 -11.56
CA ALA A 135 10.22 -7.56 -12.30
C ALA A 135 9.82 -8.98 -12.73
N GLN A 136 9.17 -9.75 -11.85
CA GLN A 136 8.65 -11.09 -12.19
C GLN A 136 7.60 -11.03 -13.30
N SER A 137 6.68 -10.06 -13.26
CA SER A 137 5.69 -9.84 -14.32
C SER A 137 6.38 -9.52 -15.65
N GLN A 138 7.33 -8.59 -15.66
CA GLN A 138 8.07 -8.21 -16.87
C GLN A 138 8.82 -9.41 -17.48
N VAL A 139 9.44 -10.26 -16.67
CA VAL A 139 10.10 -11.48 -17.15
C VAL A 139 9.09 -12.46 -17.73
N GLN A 140 7.95 -12.68 -17.08
CA GLN A 140 6.90 -13.56 -17.60
C GLN A 140 6.32 -13.05 -18.92
N ASP A 141 6.09 -11.75 -19.04
CA ASP A 141 5.57 -11.13 -20.26
C ASP A 141 6.60 -11.23 -21.41
N ALA A 142 7.90 -11.08 -21.11
CA ALA A 142 8.97 -11.29 -22.08
C ALA A 142 9.10 -12.77 -22.50
N MET A 143 8.91 -13.73 -21.59
CA MET A 143 8.91 -15.16 -21.97
C MET A 143 7.74 -15.53 -22.88
N LYS A 144 6.55 -14.98 -22.62
CA LYS A 144 5.38 -15.16 -23.50
C LYS A 144 5.62 -14.58 -24.90
N SER A 145 6.28 -13.42 -25.00
CA SER A 145 6.56 -12.82 -26.31
C SER A 145 7.62 -13.60 -27.09
N ILE A 146 8.59 -14.23 -26.42
CA ILE A 146 9.56 -15.14 -27.04
C ILE A 146 8.87 -16.38 -27.61
N ASP A 147 7.94 -17.01 -26.85
CA ASP A 147 7.16 -18.17 -27.31
C ASP A 147 6.31 -17.85 -28.57
N ILE A 148 5.83 -16.61 -28.68
CA ILE A 148 5.11 -16.14 -29.87
C ILE A 148 6.05 -15.90 -31.07
N MET A 149 7.32 -15.56 -30.85
CA MET A 149 8.31 -15.29 -31.91
C MET A 149 9.21 -16.49 -32.26
N ASP A 150 8.96 -17.67 -31.72
CA ASP A 150 9.67 -18.88 -32.15
C ASP A 150 9.25 -19.25 -33.60
N PRO A 151 10.18 -19.22 -34.58
CA PRO A 151 9.86 -19.56 -35.97
C PRO A 151 9.32 -20.99 -36.14
N THR A 152 9.59 -21.92 -35.22
CA THR A 152 9.01 -23.27 -35.26
C THR A 152 7.52 -23.29 -34.92
N SER A 153 7.03 -22.33 -34.12
CA SER A 153 5.61 -22.11 -33.81
C SER A 153 4.86 -21.53 -35.01
N GLU A 154 5.47 -20.58 -35.74
CA GLU A 154 4.89 -20.08 -36.99
C GLU A 154 4.83 -21.15 -38.08
N VAL A 155 5.89 -21.95 -38.24
CA VAL A 155 5.90 -23.10 -39.16
C VAL A 155 4.80 -24.10 -38.81
N SER A 156 4.65 -24.46 -37.53
CA SER A 156 3.59 -25.39 -37.07
C SER A 156 2.17 -24.87 -37.35
N ARG A 157 1.95 -23.55 -37.21
CA ARG A 157 0.67 -22.90 -37.55
C ARG A 157 0.43 -22.89 -39.06
N PHE A 158 1.47 -22.65 -39.85
CA PHE A 158 1.39 -22.65 -41.30
C PHE A 158 1.11 -24.07 -41.83
N GLU A 159 1.78 -25.09 -41.27
CA GLU A 159 1.52 -26.51 -41.57
C GLU A 159 0.09 -26.93 -41.22
N GLN A 160 -0.46 -26.52 -40.07
CA GLN A 160 -1.87 -26.77 -39.74
C GLN A 160 -2.84 -26.13 -40.74
N LYS A 161 -2.51 -24.93 -41.22
CA LYS A 161 -3.33 -24.22 -42.20
C LYS A 161 -3.28 -24.93 -43.56
N ILE A 162 -2.10 -25.31 -44.03
CA ILE A 162 -1.90 -26.12 -45.24
C ILE A 162 -2.68 -27.43 -45.12
N ARG A 163 -2.53 -28.17 -44.03
CA ARG A 163 -3.20 -29.47 -43.84
C ARG A 163 -4.74 -29.34 -43.87
N ARG A 164 -5.29 -28.24 -43.38
CA ARG A 164 -6.75 -27.95 -43.43
C ARG A 164 -7.21 -27.61 -44.84
N GLU A 165 -6.38 -26.91 -45.60
CA GLU A 165 -6.63 -26.56 -47.00
C GLU A 165 -6.51 -27.80 -47.90
N GLU A 166 -5.51 -28.66 -47.69
CA GLU A 166 -5.37 -29.98 -48.31
C GLU A 166 -6.55 -30.91 -48.00
N ALA A 167 -7.08 -30.88 -46.78
CA ALA A 167 -8.28 -31.65 -46.42
C ALA A 167 -9.52 -31.12 -47.15
N ARG A 168 -9.62 -29.79 -47.32
CA ARG A 168 -10.71 -29.17 -48.10
C ARG A 168 -10.63 -29.50 -49.58
N VAL A 169 -9.42 -29.49 -50.16
CA VAL A 169 -9.17 -29.85 -51.56
C VAL A 169 -9.50 -31.33 -51.78
N ARG A 170 -8.99 -32.24 -50.93
CA ARG A 170 -9.33 -33.66 -51.01
C ARG A 170 -10.83 -33.93 -50.90
N GLY A 171 -11.51 -33.25 -49.99
CA GLY A 171 -12.98 -33.37 -49.89
C GLY A 171 -13.72 -32.85 -51.13
N ALA A 172 -13.19 -31.84 -51.81
CA ALA A 172 -13.75 -31.34 -53.07
C ALA A 172 -13.50 -32.30 -54.25
N GLU A 173 -12.34 -32.95 -54.30
CA GLU A 173 -12.02 -34.00 -55.28
C GLU A 173 -12.92 -35.23 -55.10
N GLU A 174 -13.16 -35.66 -53.85
CA GLU A 174 -14.06 -36.79 -53.54
C GLU A 174 -15.51 -36.49 -53.95
N LEU A 175 -15.98 -35.25 -53.78
CA LEU A 175 -17.28 -34.81 -54.31
C LEU A 175 -17.32 -34.85 -55.84
N GLN A 176 -16.27 -34.43 -56.55
CA GLN A 176 -16.24 -34.52 -58.02
C GLN A 176 -16.23 -35.97 -58.52
N ALA A 177 -15.48 -36.86 -57.87
CA ALA A 177 -15.46 -38.29 -58.20
C ALA A 177 -16.86 -38.92 -58.04
N SER A 178 -17.56 -38.61 -56.94
CA SER A 178 -18.94 -39.09 -56.72
C SER A 178 -19.93 -38.57 -57.79
N SER A 179 -19.71 -37.37 -58.34
CA SER A 179 -20.56 -36.81 -59.40
C SER A 179 -20.34 -37.43 -60.77
N LEU A 180 -19.15 -38.00 -61.02
CA LEU A 180 -18.78 -38.71 -62.25
C LEU A 180 -19.30 -40.16 -62.23
N ASP A 181 -19.18 -40.85 -61.09
CA ASP A 181 -19.74 -42.21 -60.92
C ASP A 181 -21.28 -42.21 -61.02
N ALA A 182 -21.95 -41.21 -60.44
CA ALA A 182 -23.40 -41.05 -60.58
C ALA A 182 -23.86 -40.84 -62.04
N GLN A 183 -23.00 -40.26 -62.90
CA GLN A 183 -23.29 -40.10 -64.33
C GLN A 183 -23.03 -41.39 -65.14
N PHE A 184 -22.24 -42.33 -64.61
CA PHE A 184 -22.02 -43.64 -65.22
C PHE A 184 -23.12 -44.64 -64.87
N GLU A 185 -23.66 -44.61 -63.64
CA GLU A 185 -24.84 -45.41 -63.27
C GLU A 185 -26.07 -45.07 -64.15
N GLU A 186 -26.26 -43.79 -64.51
CA GLU A 186 -27.35 -43.37 -65.41
C GLU A 186 -27.17 -43.90 -66.85
N LEU A 187 -25.93 -44.20 -67.28
CA LEU A 187 -25.64 -44.75 -68.60
C LEU A 187 -25.77 -46.28 -68.65
N GLU A 188 -25.53 -46.99 -67.54
CA GLU A 188 -25.70 -48.44 -67.45
C GLU A 188 -27.19 -48.85 -67.46
N ASP A 189 -28.06 -48.07 -66.81
CA ASP A 189 -29.51 -48.31 -66.76
C ASP A 189 -30.18 -48.20 -68.15
N LEU A 190 -29.60 -47.41 -69.05
CA LEU A 190 -30.03 -47.30 -70.46
C LEU A 190 -29.59 -48.51 -71.32
N GLY A 191 -28.59 -49.27 -70.90
CA GLY A 191 -28.06 -50.43 -71.61
C GLY A 191 -28.89 -51.71 -71.41
N GLU A 192 -29.33 -51.97 -70.18
CA GLU A 192 -30.03 -53.23 -69.84
C GLU A 192 -31.40 -53.37 -70.52
N LEU A 193 -32.08 -52.26 -70.83
CA LEU A 193 -33.37 -52.28 -71.53
C LEU A 193 -33.28 -52.88 -72.96
N THR A 194 -32.11 -52.84 -73.60
CA THR A 194 -31.94 -53.30 -74.99
C THR A 194 -31.74 -54.82 -75.13
N GLU A 195 -31.17 -55.49 -74.12
CA GLU A 195 -30.90 -56.94 -74.18
C GLU A 195 -32.14 -57.79 -73.84
N VAL A 196 -33.05 -57.25 -73.03
CA VAL A 196 -34.30 -57.92 -72.63
C VAL A 196 -35.27 -58.05 -73.82
N GLU A 197 -35.37 -57.04 -74.68
CA GLU A 197 -36.23 -57.09 -75.88
C GLU A 197 -35.71 -58.09 -76.93
N ALA A 198 -34.39 -58.21 -77.08
CA ALA A 198 -33.76 -59.13 -78.03
C ALA A 198 -34.02 -60.61 -77.69
N ARG A 199 -34.05 -60.98 -76.40
CA ARG A 199 -34.31 -62.36 -75.95
C ARG A 199 -35.79 -62.76 -76.03
N LEU A 200 -36.72 -61.81 -75.97
CA LEU A 200 -38.16 -62.07 -76.11
C LEU A 200 -38.56 -62.40 -77.56
N ALA A 201 -37.87 -61.84 -78.56
CA ALA A 201 -38.10 -62.11 -79.98
C ALA A 201 -37.66 -63.53 -80.39
N ALA A 202 -36.54 -64.02 -79.83
CA ALA A 202 -36.02 -65.36 -80.10
C ALA A 202 -36.93 -66.49 -79.59
N LEU A 203 -37.72 -66.24 -78.54
CA LEU A 203 -38.63 -67.23 -77.95
C LEU A 203 -39.98 -67.39 -78.67
N LYS A 204 -40.31 -66.50 -79.63
CA LYS A 204 -41.62 -66.50 -80.34
C LYS A 204 -41.60 -67.21 -81.72
N SER A 205 -40.46 -67.69 -82.21
CA SER A 205 -40.37 -68.44 -83.47
C SER A 205 -39.95 -69.91 -83.23
N GLY A 206 -40.91 -70.76 -82.92
CA GLY A 206 -40.67 -72.19 -82.64
C GLY A 206 -40.70 -73.09 -83.87
N GLY A 207 -39.81 -74.09 -83.90
CA GLY A 207 -40.16 -75.46 -84.34
C GLY A 207 -39.45 -76.09 -85.55
N SER A 208 -38.61 -77.09 -85.23
CA SER A 208 -38.36 -78.35 -85.98
C SER A 208 -37.19 -78.49 -86.97
N ALA A 209 -36.35 -79.48 -86.66
CA ALA A 209 -35.20 -80.00 -87.41
C ALA A 209 -35.59 -80.73 -88.72
N PRO A 210 -34.63 -81.03 -89.63
CA PRO A 210 -34.04 -82.37 -89.56
C PRO A 210 -32.55 -82.50 -89.96
N LYS A 211 -31.96 -83.59 -89.44
CA LYS A 211 -30.96 -84.54 -89.98
C LYS A 211 -29.90 -84.09 -91.00
N GLN A 212 -28.65 -84.34 -90.58
CA GLN A 212 -27.56 -85.08 -91.24
C GLN A 212 -27.23 -84.80 -92.72
N VAL A 213 -26.04 -84.22 -92.91
CA VAL A 213 -25.12 -84.46 -94.05
C VAL A 213 -23.77 -84.81 -93.39
N THR A 214 -23.51 -86.09 -93.15
CA THR A 214 -22.51 -86.91 -93.87
C THR A 214 -21.21 -86.19 -94.18
N SER A 215 -20.11 -86.68 -93.60
CA SER A 215 -18.77 -86.56 -94.18
C SER A 215 -18.81 -87.13 -95.60
N GLY A 216 -18.22 -86.53 -96.62
CA GLY A 216 -17.51 -85.27 -96.75
C GLY A 216 -17.27 -85.12 -98.26
N GLU A 217 -17.32 -83.89 -98.78
CA GLU A 217 -17.98 -83.56 -100.06
C GLU A 217 -19.51 -83.40 -99.92
#